data_AF-A0AAI8YK78-F1
#
_entry.id   AF-A0AAI8YK78-F1
#
_cell.length_a   1.000
_cell.length_b   1.000
_cell.length_c   1.000
_cell.angle_alpha   90.00
_cell.angle_beta   90.00
_cell.angle_gamma   90.00
#
_symmetry.space_group_name_H-M   'P 1'
#
loop_
_entity.id
_entity.type
_entity.pdbx_description
1 polymer ?
#
loop_
_entity_poly.entity_id
_entity_poly.type
_entity_poly.pdbx_seq_one_letter_code
_entity_poly.pdbx_strand_id
1 'polypeptide(L)'
;MSQIDAFNASFPADSALLSIGGNDLCFFDVMNACIFRFYDFYSGTCETALEKSRHSIESEEFENRVQILIMEILDKVRWEKKPWFFVVMTGYGRFFNEMTDGCDEMSFGVWWNGPKLKKGLRLQMNALVLAVNAKLRKMVDMVNSRFNRDKVLFVDYDEKFDGHRFCKANVTEPDYSRNETWFFLVGGPDNARNDTRANHTSDVETLSPASTLVDPSSCLEPARTSGDWGELALCYMVMAKQRDPMLKPTRGGLYAQSNGMWYVPTYYGKTFHPRTLGHERVRNAIYKAWHELESR
;
A
#
# COMPACT_ATOMS: atom_id res chain seq x y z
N MET A 1 10.36 -15.06 11.42
CA MET A 1 10.07 -16.17 10.48
C MET A 1 9.55 -15.51 9.21
N SER A 2 10.16 -15.74 8.05
CA SER A 2 9.76 -15.03 6.82
C SER A 2 8.42 -15.58 6.29
N GLN A 3 7.66 -14.78 5.54
CA GLN A 3 6.43 -15.28 4.89
C GLN A 3 6.74 -16.42 3.90
N ILE A 4 7.97 -16.48 3.37
CA ILE A 4 8.46 -17.53 2.49
C ILE A 4 8.68 -18.83 3.27
N ASP A 5 9.05 -18.77 4.56
CA ASP A 5 9.19 -19.97 5.41
C ASP A 5 7.84 -20.60 5.75
N ALA A 6 6.78 -19.79 5.76
CA ALA A 6 5.41 -20.26 5.87
C ALA A 6 4.88 -20.87 4.56
N PHE A 7 5.59 -20.72 3.43
CA PHE A 7 5.22 -21.36 2.17
C PHE A 7 5.43 -22.88 2.27
N ASN A 8 4.36 -23.58 2.62
CA ASN A 8 4.37 -25.01 2.78
C ASN A 8 4.25 -25.71 1.41
N ALA A 9 5.40 -26.04 0.82
CA ALA A 9 5.52 -26.75 -0.45
C ALA A 9 4.97 -28.20 -0.45
N SER A 10 4.46 -28.69 0.68
CA SER A 10 3.74 -29.97 0.74
C SER A 10 2.30 -29.86 0.20
N PHE A 11 1.69 -28.67 0.21
CA PHE A 11 0.42 -28.42 -0.46
C PHE A 11 0.64 -28.24 -1.98
N PRO A 12 -0.32 -28.66 -2.82
CA PRO A 12 -0.22 -28.49 -4.27
C PRO A 12 -0.46 -27.03 -4.65
N ALA A 13 0.57 -26.19 -4.55
CA ALA A 13 0.54 -24.84 -5.12
C ALA A 13 0.95 -24.91 -6.60
N ASP A 14 0.10 -24.38 -7.49
CA ASP A 14 0.38 -24.28 -8.92
C ASP A 14 0.94 -22.90 -9.32
N SER A 15 0.84 -21.93 -8.42
CA SER A 15 1.42 -20.59 -8.59
C SER A 15 1.66 -19.88 -7.26
N ALA A 16 2.42 -18.79 -7.31
CA ALA A 16 2.54 -17.81 -6.23
C ALA A 16 2.20 -16.41 -6.76
N LEU A 17 1.48 -15.60 -5.97
CA LEU A 17 1.17 -14.19 -6.28
C LEU A 17 1.93 -13.28 -5.31
N LEU A 18 2.68 -12.32 -5.85
CA LEU A 18 3.54 -11.41 -5.10
C LEU A 18 3.17 -9.95 -5.40
N SER A 19 2.94 -9.20 -4.33
CA SER A 19 2.96 -7.73 -4.31
C SER A 19 3.95 -7.32 -3.23
N ILE A 20 5.16 -6.92 -3.62
CA ILE A 20 6.30 -6.71 -2.72
C ILE A 20 7.03 -5.41 -3.03
N GLY A 21 7.87 -4.96 -2.10
CA GLY A 21 8.70 -3.77 -2.24
C GLY A 21 8.08 -2.49 -1.70
N GLY A 22 6.77 -2.43 -1.41
CA GLY A 22 6.16 -1.22 -0.84
C GLY A 22 6.82 -0.73 0.46
N ASN A 23 7.19 -1.67 1.34
CA ASN A 23 7.87 -1.37 2.60
C ASN A 23 9.36 -1.06 2.39
N ASP A 24 10.06 -1.83 1.54
CA ASP A 24 11.47 -1.63 1.21
C ASP A 24 11.75 -0.27 0.53
N LEU A 25 10.74 0.29 -0.14
CA LEU A 25 10.82 1.55 -0.87
C LEU A 25 10.33 2.74 -0.04
N CYS A 26 10.09 2.53 1.25
CA CYS A 26 9.61 3.55 2.19
C CYS A 26 8.34 4.25 1.71
N PHE A 27 7.46 3.53 1.00
CA PHE A 27 6.25 4.14 0.44
C PHE A 27 5.35 4.73 1.52
N PHE A 28 5.26 4.06 2.68
CA PHE A 28 4.58 4.61 3.84
C PHE A 28 5.15 5.96 4.29
N ASP A 29 6.48 6.11 4.34
CA ASP A 29 7.13 7.38 4.73
C ASP A 29 6.69 8.51 3.79
N VAL A 30 6.61 8.23 2.48
CA VAL A 30 6.09 9.19 1.48
C VAL A 30 4.62 9.54 1.76
N MET A 31 3.77 8.53 1.95
CA MET A 31 2.34 8.75 2.24
C MET A 31 2.12 9.57 3.52
N ASN A 32 2.89 9.27 4.57
CA ASN A 32 2.83 9.97 5.84
C ASN A 32 3.35 11.41 5.72
N ALA A 33 4.52 11.62 5.12
CA ALA A 33 5.12 12.93 5.03
C ALA A 33 4.36 13.88 4.07
N CYS A 34 3.87 13.35 2.95
CA CYS A 34 3.35 14.16 1.85
C CYS A 34 1.82 14.29 1.82
N ILE A 35 1.06 13.30 2.32
CA ILE A 35 -0.39 13.21 2.09
C ILE A 35 -1.18 13.23 3.38
N PHE A 36 -1.01 12.20 4.21
CA PHE A 36 -1.90 11.97 5.35
C PHE A 36 -1.44 12.66 6.62
N ARG A 37 -0.12 12.80 6.81
CA ARG A 37 0.51 13.26 8.05
C ARG A 37 -0.05 12.57 9.28
N PHE A 38 -0.17 11.23 9.25
CA PHE A 38 -0.60 10.46 10.41
C PHE A 38 0.16 10.88 11.66
N TYR A 39 1.47 11.08 11.54
CA TYR A 39 2.34 11.40 12.69
C TYR A 39 2.47 12.91 12.96
N ASP A 40 1.71 13.73 12.25
CA ASP A 40 1.74 15.19 12.30
C ASP A 40 3.18 15.77 12.30
N PHE A 41 3.60 16.45 13.37
CA PHE A 41 4.95 16.96 13.62
C PHE A 41 6.08 15.93 13.42
N TYR A 42 5.79 14.65 13.63
CA TYR A 42 6.76 13.56 13.53
C TYR A 42 6.78 12.88 12.14
N SER A 43 6.01 13.38 11.17
CA SER A 43 5.96 12.80 9.82
C SER A 43 7.17 13.14 8.94
N GLY A 44 8.09 14.00 9.41
CA GLY A 44 9.18 14.52 8.59
C GLY A 44 8.71 15.45 7.46
N THR A 45 9.59 15.68 6.48
CA THR A 45 9.32 16.50 5.29
C THR A 45 9.01 15.62 4.08
N CYS A 46 8.16 16.12 3.18
CA CYS A 46 7.79 15.39 1.98
C CYS A 46 8.98 15.21 1.03
N GLU A 47 9.82 16.25 0.91
CA GLU A 47 11.00 16.27 0.05
C GLU A 47 12.00 15.18 0.44
N THR A 48 12.30 15.05 1.74
CA THR A 48 13.20 14.01 2.23
C THR A 48 12.62 12.61 2.03
N ALA A 49 11.31 12.43 2.25
CA ALA A 49 10.66 11.13 2.03
C ALA A 49 10.67 10.72 0.55
N LEU A 50 10.38 11.66 -0.36
CA LEU A 50 10.43 11.43 -1.80
C LEU A 50 11.86 11.09 -2.26
N GLU A 51 12.86 11.83 -1.79
CA GLU A 51 14.25 11.59 -2.17
C GLU A 51 14.77 10.24 -1.67
N LYS A 52 14.47 9.91 -0.41
CA LYS A 52 14.79 8.59 0.16
C LYS A 52 14.16 7.48 -0.68
N SER A 53 12.89 7.62 -1.05
CA SER A 53 12.20 6.63 -1.88
C SER A 53 12.85 6.49 -3.26
N ARG A 54 13.21 7.59 -3.93
CA ARG A 54 13.94 7.54 -5.22
C ARG A 54 15.26 6.79 -5.09
N HIS A 55 16.08 7.13 -4.10
CA HIS A 55 17.34 6.43 -3.85
C HIS A 55 17.14 4.93 -3.55
N SER A 56 16.13 4.57 -2.76
CA SER A 56 15.81 3.17 -2.49
C SER A 56 15.40 2.42 -3.76
N ILE A 57 14.60 3.03 -4.64
CA ILE A 57 14.21 2.45 -5.94
C ILE A 57 15.42 2.23 -6.83
N GLU A 58 16.37 3.17 -6.84
CA GLU A 58 17.57 3.08 -7.68
C GLU A 58 18.59 2.08 -7.14
N SER A 59 18.58 1.80 -5.82
CA SER A 59 19.58 0.97 -5.15
C SER A 59 19.71 -0.45 -5.71
N GLU A 60 20.95 -0.96 -5.72
CA GLU A 60 21.25 -2.37 -6.00
C GLU A 60 20.77 -3.29 -4.87
N GLU A 61 20.68 -2.78 -3.62
CA GLU A 61 20.18 -3.56 -2.49
C GLU A 61 18.73 -3.97 -2.71
N PHE A 62 17.87 -3.05 -3.16
CA PHE A 62 16.51 -3.37 -3.57
C PHE A 62 16.49 -4.38 -4.73
N GLU A 63 17.37 -4.20 -5.73
CA GLU A 63 17.52 -5.16 -6.83
C GLU A 63 17.90 -6.57 -6.35
N ASN A 64 18.81 -6.67 -5.40
CA ASN A 64 19.28 -7.96 -4.93
C ASN A 64 18.20 -8.64 -4.07
N ARG A 65 17.54 -7.88 -3.19
CA ARG A 65 16.49 -8.43 -2.32
C ARG A 65 15.33 -9.04 -3.08
N VAL A 66 14.76 -8.32 -4.05
CA VAL A 66 13.61 -8.83 -4.81
C VAL A 66 14.01 -10.01 -5.70
N GLN A 67 15.21 -10.01 -6.29
CA GLN A 67 15.70 -11.18 -7.03
C GLN A 67 15.89 -12.41 -6.13
N ILE A 68 16.54 -12.24 -4.97
CA ILE A 68 16.75 -13.33 -4.01
C ILE A 68 15.40 -13.91 -3.58
N LEU A 69 14.43 -13.05 -3.23
CA LEU A 69 13.10 -13.50 -2.83
C LEU A 69 12.40 -14.32 -3.92
N ILE A 70 12.45 -13.86 -5.18
CA ILE A 70 11.85 -14.62 -6.29
C ILE A 70 12.57 -15.96 -6.45
N MET A 71 13.90 -15.99 -6.41
CA MET A 71 14.69 -17.21 -6.51
C MET A 71 14.40 -18.18 -5.36
N GLU A 72 14.30 -17.70 -4.11
CA GLU A 72 13.95 -18.53 -2.95
C GLU A 72 12.59 -19.21 -3.10
N ILE A 73 11.61 -18.52 -3.71
CA ILE A 73 10.31 -19.14 -4.02
C ILE A 73 10.48 -20.23 -5.08
N LEU A 74 11.20 -19.92 -6.16
CA LEU A 74 11.43 -20.87 -7.27
C LEU A 74 12.25 -22.09 -6.83
N ASP A 75 13.19 -21.94 -5.90
CA ASP A 75 14.02 -23.03 -5.36
C ASP A 75 13.22 -23.98 -4.46
N LYS A 76 12.13 -23.50 -3.83
CA LYS A 76 11.21 -24.34 -3.05
C LYS A 76 10.27 -25.19 -3.93
N VAL A 77 10.23 -24.96 -5.24
CA VAL A 77 9.34 -25.68 -6.16
C VAL A 77 9.93 -27.05 -6.52
N ARG A 78 9.12 -28.10 -6.39
CA ARG A 78 9.42 -29.44 -6.91
C ARG A 78 9.17 -29.51 -8.42
N TRP A 79 10.11 -28.99 -9.21
CA TRP A 79 9.99 -28.82 -10.66
C TRP A 79 9.67 -30.10 -11.43
N GLU A 80 10.13 -31.26 -10.94
CA GLU A 80 9.82 -32.57 -11.52
C GLU A 80 8.34 -32.95 -11.40
N LYS A 81 7.62 -32.39 -10.41
CA LYS A 81 6.18 -32.58 -10.20
C LYS A 81 5.36 -31.43 -10.73
N LYS A 82 5.94 -30.24 -10.88
CA LYS A 82 5.27 -28.98 -11.21
C LYS A 82 6.05 -28.15 -12.25
N PRO A 83 6.33 -28.69 -13.46
CA PRO A 83 7.06 -27.95 -14.49
C PRO A 83 6.33 -26.68 -14.97
N TRP A 84 5.01 -26.60 -14.75
CA TRP A 84 4.12 -25.48 -15.10
C TRP A 84 4.03 -24.38 -14.03
N PHE A 85 4.67 -24.53 -12.87
CA PHE A 85 4.62 -23.53 -11.81
C PHE A 85 5.16 -22.18 -12.32
N PHE A 86 4.48 -21.10 -11.94
CA PHE A 86 4.92 -19.74 -12.21
C PHE A 86 4.68 -18.83 -10.99
N VAL A 87 5.48 -17.77 -10.91
CA VAL A 87 5.30 -16.68 -9.96
C VAL A 87 4.66 -15.51 -10.69
N VAL A 88 3.59 -14.95 -10.16
CA VAL A 88 3.01 -13.69 -10.66
C VAL A 88 3.46 -12.57 -9.76
N MET A 89 4.13 -11.59 -10.34
CA MET A 89 4.53 -10.37 -9.66
C MET A 89 3.70 -9.20 -10.17
N THR A 90 2.88 -8.61 -9.30
CA THR A 90 2.07 -7.44 -9.68
C THR A 90 2.85 -6.15 -9.50
N GLY A 91 2.65 -5.21 -10.43
CA GLY A 91 3.05 -3.82 -10.23
C GLY A 91 2.11 -3.05 -9.29
N TYR A 92 2.20 -1.73 -9.36
CA TYR A 92 1.40 -0.77 -8.60
C TYR A 92 0.62 0.16 -9.53
N GLY A 93 -0.55 0.62 -9.09
CA GLY A 93 -1.31 1.65 -9.81
C GLY A 93 -0.99 3.05 -9.29
N ARG A 94 -0.85 4.03 -10.20
CA ARG A 94 -0.77 5.45 -9.87
C ARG A 94 -2.04 5.89 -9.16
N PHE A 95 -1.90 6.71 -8.13
CA PHE A 95 -3.02 7.08 -7.24
C PHE A 95 -3.84 8.25 -7.77
N PHE A 96 -3.19 9.17 -8.48
CA PHE A 96 -3.78 10.44 -8.85
C PHE A 96 -3.95 10.58 -10.36
N ASN A 97 -5.01 11.26 -10.78
CA ASN A 97 -4.97 11.99 -12.04
C ASN A 97 -4.08 13.22 -11.82
N GLU A 98 -3.03 13.38 -12.62
CA GLU A 98 -2.04 14.47 -12.54
C GLU A 98 -2.36 15.66 -13.46
N MET A 99 -3.39 15.57 -14.30
CA MET A 99 -3.67 16.57 -15.35
C MET A 99 -4.60 17.69 -14.86
N THR A 100 -5.47 17.41 -13.89
CA THR A 100 -6.48 18.35 -13.40
C THR A 100 -5.91 19.37 -12.42
N ASP A 101 -6.54 20.55 -12.30
CA ASP A 101 -6.18 21.56 -11.28
C ASP A 101 -7.11 21.53 -10.07
N GLY A 102 -8.31 20.97 -10.20
CA GLY A 102 -9.35 21.02 -9.15
C GLY A 102 -8.97 20.35 -7.82
N CYS A 103 -7.89 19.56 -7.79
CA CYS A 103 -7.39 18.91 -6.57
C CYS A 103 -6.35 19.76 -5.81
N ASP A 104 -5.86 20.87 -6.39
CA ASP A 104 -4.72 21.60 -5.85
C ASP A 104 -4.98 22.26 -4.49
N GLU A 105 -6.24 22.46 -4.13
CA GLU A 105 -6.64 22.99 -2.81
C GLU A 105 -7.22 21.91 -1.88
N MET A 106 -7.30 20.66 -2.35
CA MET A 106 -7.82 19.54 -1.57
C MET A 106 -6.74 18.92 -0.70
N SER A 107 -7.14 18.24 0.37
CA SER A 107 -6.24 17.53 1.28
C SER A 107 -6.83 16.22 1.73
N PHE A 108 -5.98 15.20 1.85
CA PHE A 108 -6.32 13.94 2.51
C PHE A 108 -5.76 13.85 3.92
N GLY A 109 -5.20 14.95 4.46
CA GLY A 109 -4.62 14.99 5.79
C GLY A 109 -5.58 14.49 6.88
N VAL A 110 -5.05 13.69 7.80
CA VAL A 110 -5.79 13.22 8.98
C VAL A 110 -6.02 14.36 9.96
N TRP A 111 -5.17 15.38 9.93
CA TRP A 111 -5.30 16.59 10.72
C TRP A 111 -5.78 17.76 9.86
N TRP A 112 -6.52 18.66 10.50
CA TRP A 112 -6.94 19.91 9.88
C TRP A 112 -5.72 20.68 9.35
N ASN A 113 -5.85 21.33 8.19
CA ASN A 113 -4.75 21.96 7.45
C ASN A 113 -3.64 21.01 6.99
N GLY A 114 -3.97 19.75 6.69
CA GLY A 114 -3.02 18.83 6.05
C GLY A 114 -2.49 19.31 4.68
N PRO A 115 -1.46 18.63 4.14
CA PRO A 115 -0.83 18.99 2.88
C PRO A 115 -1.83 19.06 1.72
N LYS A 116 -1.59 19.99 0.80
CA LYS A 116 -2.41 20.17 -0.40
C LYS A 116 -1.98 19.18 -1.49
N LEU A 117 -2.94 18.63 -2.22
CA LEU A 117 -2.74 17.69 -3.32
C LEU A 117 -2.35 18.42 -4.63
N LYS A 118 -1.36 19.31 -4.54
CA LYS A 118 -0.85 20.08 -5.67
C LYS A 118 -0.44 19.19 -6.84
N LYS A 119 -0.66 19.66 -8.06
CA LYS A 119 -0.27 18.97 -9.29
C LYS A 119 1.17 18.47 -9.27
N GLY A 120 2.11 19.30 -8.80
CA GLY A 120 3.52 18.91 -8.67
C GLY A 120 3.76 17.72 -7.74
N LEU A 121 3.02 17.63 -6.62
CA LEU A 121 3.09 16.47 -5.72
C LEU A 121 2.52 15.21 -6.38
N ARG A 122 1.35 15.33 -7.03
CA ARG A 122 0.72 14.21 -7.75
C ARG A 122 1.62 13.64 -8.84
N LEU A 123 2.29 14.50 -9.61
CA LEU A 123 3.27 14.11 -10.62
C LEU A 123 4.45 13.34 -10.01
N GLN A 124 5.02 13.84 -8.91
CA GLN A 124 6.15 13.19 -8.25
C GLN A 124 5.78 11.81 -7.70
N MET A 125 4.61 11.69 -7.08
CA MET A 125 4.14 10.40 -6.55
C MET A 125 3.85 9.40 -7.67
N ASN A 126 3.24 9.84 -8.77
CA ASN A 126 2.99 8.97 -9.91
C ASN A 126 4.30 8.55 -10.59
N ALA A 127 5.30 9.44 -10.66
CA ALA A 127 6.63 9.10 -11.15
C ALA A 127 7.32 8.01 -10.30
N LEU A 128 7.18 8.05 -8.96
CA LEU A 128 7.68 6.98 -8.10
C LEU A 128 7.03 5.64 -8.45
N VAL A 129 5.70 5.59 -8.59
CA VAL A 129 4.98 4.36 -8.97
C VAL A 129 5.50 3.79 -10.30
N LEU A 130 5.66 4.65 -11.31
CA LEU A 130 6.18 4.23 -12.61
C LEU A 130 7.63 3.71 -12.51
N ALA A 131 8.48 4.37 -11.72
CA ALA A 131 9.86 3.95 -11.51
C ALA A 131 9.92 2.58 -10.81
N VAL A 132 9.09 2.34 -9.79
CA VAL A 132 8.97 1.03 -9.14
C VAL A 132 8.53 -0.03 -10.15
N ASN A 133 7.47 0.20 -10.91
CA ASN A 133 6.98 -0.78 -11.88
C ASN A 133 8.05 -1.12 -12.93
N ALA A 134 8.78 -0.12 -13.43
CA ALA A 134 9.88 -0.33 -14.37
C ALA A 134 11.01 -1.17 -13.74
N LYS A 135 11.36 -0.87 -12.48
CA LYS A 135 12.37 -1.62 -11.73
C LYS A 135 11.95 -3.08 -11.54
N LEU A 136 10.73 -3.32 -11.06
CA LEU A 136 10.20 -4.67 -10.85
C LEU A 136 10.16 -5.48 -12.14
N ARG A 137 9.73 -4.87 -13.26
CA ARG A 137 9.77 -5.51 -14.59
C ARG A 137 11.17 -5.93 -14.98
N LYS A 138 12.15 -5.02 -14.88
CA LYS A 138 13.58 -5.32 -15.17
C LYS A 138 14.07 -6.52 -14.36
N MET A 139 13.67 -6.61 -13.09
CA MET A 139 14.10 -7.70 -12.21
C MET A 139 13.46 -9.03 -12.57
N VAL A 140 12.19 -9.02 -12.96
CA VAL A 140 11.50 -10.21 -13.51
C VAL A 140 12.21 -10.68 -14.79
N ASP A 141 12.55 -9.77 -15.69
CA ASP A 141 13.26 -10.09 -16.94
C ASP A 141 14.64 -10.72 -16.65
N MET A 142 15.38 -10.18 -15.68
CA MET A 142 16.68 -10.70 -15.24
C MET A 142 16.59 -12.09 -14.58
N VAL A 143 15.51 -12.39 -13.86
CA VAL A 143 15.28 -13.73 -13.32
C VAL A 143 14.95 -14.70 -14.45
N ASN A 144 14.02 -14.32 -15.33
CA ASN A 144 13.58 -15.16 -16.45
C ASN A 144 14.73 -15.48 -17.42
N SER A 145 15.69 -14.58 -17.62
CA SER A 145 16.86 -14.84 -18.47
C SER A 145 17.74 -16.02 -18.01
N ARG A 146 17.53 -16.51 -16.78
CA ARG A 146 18.23 -17.70 -16.23
C ARG A 146 17.53 -19.02 -16.57
N PHE A 147 16.36 -18.97 -17.19
CA PHE A 147 15.54 -20.13 -17.49
C PHE A 147 15.26 -20.24 -18.98
N ASN A 148 15.07 -21.47 -19.47
CA ASN A 148 14.72 -21.73 -20.88
C ASN A 148 13.29 -21.26 -21.23
N ARG A 149 12.46 -21.03 -20.21
CA ARG A 149 11.08 -20.51 -20.33
C ARG A 149 10.81 -19.62 -19.13
N ASP A 150 10.04 -18.57 -19.35
CA ASP A 150 9.63 -17.64 -18.28
C ASP A 150 9.02 -18.41 -17.10
N LYS A 151 9.50 -18.10 -15.90
CA LYS A 151 9.01 -18.65 -14.62
C LYS A 151 8.30 -17.59 -13.79
N VAL A 152 8.43 -16.34 -14.18
CA VAL A 152 7.87 -15.20 -13.48
C VAL A 152 7.15 -14.31 -14.47
N LEU A 153 5.91 -13.92 -14.14
CA LEU A 153 5.08 -13.04 -14.94
C LEU A 153 4.95 -11.70 -14.23
N PHE A 154 5.39 -10.61 -14.86
CA PHE A 154 5.12 -9.27 -14.37
C PHE A 154 3.76 -8.78 -14.90
N VAL A 155 2.84 -8.42 -13.99
CA VAL A 155 1.51 -7.91 -14.32
C VAL A 155 1.42 -6.43 -13.96
N ASP A 156 1.47 -5.60 -14.99
CA ASP A 156 1.27 -4.15 -14.89
C ASP A 156 -0.20 -3.81 -15.14
N TYR A 157 -0.88 -3.35 -14.10
CA TYR A 157 -2.30 -2.99 -14.16
C TYR A 157 -2.55 -1.49 -14.09
N ASP A 158 -1.51 -0.65 -14.06
CA ASP A 158 -1.62 0.78 -13.79
C ASP A 158 -2.60 1.50 -14.73
N GLU A 159 -2.48 1.25 -16.03
CA GLU A 159 -3.38 1.83 -17.05
C GLU A 159 -4.84 1.42 -16.85
N LYS A 160 -5.11 0.27 -16.23
CA LYS A 160 -6.49 -0.18 -15.98
C LYS A 160 -7.19 0.69 -14.94
N PHE A 161 -6.43 1.42 -14.13
CA PHE A 161 -6.95 2.34 -13.13
C PHE A 161 -7.21 3.74 -13.70
N ASP A 162 -6.92 4.00 -14.98
CA ASP A 162 -7.28 5.27 -15.62
C ASP A 162 -8.79 5.52 -15.51
N GLY A 163 -9.15 6.74 -15.12
CA GLY A 163 -10.55 7.09 -14.82
C GLY A 163 -11.08 6.59 -13.47
N HIS A 164 -10.27 5.87 -12.69
CA HIS A 164 -10.60 5.35 -11.35
C HIS A 164 -9.64 5.81 -10.25
N ARG A 165 -8.67 6.66 -10.60
CA ARG A 165 -7.77 7.39 -9.68
C ARG A 165 -8.49 8.53 -8.94
N PHE A 166 -7.84 9.05 -7.90
CA PHE A 166 -8.22 10.29 -7.22
C PHE A 166 -8.05 11.51 -8.13
N CYS A 167 -8.62 12.65 -7.73
CA CYS A 167 -8.41 13.96 -8.36
C CYS A 167 -8.90 14.03 -9.82
N LYS A 168 -9.99 13.34 -10.16
CA LYS A 168 -10.59 13.45 -11.50
C LYS A 168 -11.19 14.84 -11.74
N ALA A 169 -11.41 15.16 -13.01
CA ALA A 169 -12.15 16.35 -13.40
C ALA A 169 -13.56 16.31 -12.78
N ASN A 170 -14.01 17.46 -12.29
CA ASN A 170 -15.31 17.65 -11.66
C ASN A 170 -15.57 16.80 -10.41
N VAL A 171 -14.53 16.36 -9.70
CA VAL A 171 -14.63 15.70 -8.40
C VAL A 171 -14.00 16.57 -7.32
N THR A 172 -14.72 16.81 -6.23
CA THR A 172 -14.21 17.50 -5.04
C THR A 172 -13.73 16.46 -4.03
N GLU A 173 -12.42 16.39 -3.85
CA GLU A 173 -11.77 15.41 -3.00
C GLU A 173 -11.62 15.93 -1.54
N PRO A 174 -11.67 15.07 -0.50
CA PRO A 174 -12.02 13.64 -0.55
C PRO A 174 -13.50 13.39 -0.76
N ASP A 175 -13.85 12.61 -1.79
CA ASP A 175 -15.21 12.13 -2.01
C ASP A 175 -15.38 10.68 -1.54
N TYR A 176 -15.96 10.52 -0.36
CA TYR A 176 -16.21 9.22 0.26
C TYR A 176 -17.43 8.49 -0.30
N SER A 177 -18.29 9.19 -1.06
CA SER A 177 -19.48 8.62 -1.68
C SER A 177 -19.21 8.07 -3.08
N ARG A 178 -18.07 8.43 -3.67
CA ARG A 178 -17.66 8.04 -5.02
C ARG A 178 -17.27 6.56 -5.10
N ASN A 179 -18.05 5.76 -5.80
CA ASN A 179 -17.77 4.33 -6.00
C ASN A 179 -16.77 4.09 -7.14
N GLU A 180 -16.62 5.04 -8.04
CA GLU A 180 -15.74 4.95 -9.21
C GLU A 180 -14.27 5.17 -8.86
N THR A 181 -13.94 5.63 -7.64
CA THR A 181 -12.57 5.62 -7.14
C THR A 181 -12.22 4.21 -6.68
N TRP A 182 -11.15 3.63 -7.21
CA TRP A 182 -10.74 2.26 -6.89
C TRP A 182 -9.72 2.14 -5.78
N PHE A 183 -9.35 3.24 -5.13
CA PHE A 183 -8.47 3.24 -3.96
C PHE A 183 -9.25 3.65 -2.70
N PHE A 184 -8.90 3.06 -1.55
CA PHE A 184 -9.48 3.47 -0.28
C PHE A 184 -8.99 4.87 0.14
N LEU A 185 -9.94 5.71 0.55
CA LEU A 185 -9.67 6.84 1.45
C LEU A 185 -9.55 6.35 2.89
N VAL A 186 -8.94 7.14 3.77
CA VAL A 186 -8.89 6.85 5.21
C VAL A 186 -10.31 6.70 5.77
N GLY A 187 -10.65 5.50 6.25
CA GLY A 187 -12.00 5.22 6.76
C GLY A 187 -13.09 5.22 5.67
N GLY A 188 -12.70 5.16 4.40
CA GLY A 188 -13.64 5.07 3.28
C GLY A 188 -14.28 3.69 3.16
N PRO A 189 -15.55 3.61 2.73
CA PRO A 189 -16.20 2.33 2.51
C PRO A 189 -15.59 1.60 1.31
N ASP A 190 -15.76 0.28 1.27
CA ASP A 190 -15.45 -0.49 0.06
C ASP A 190 -16.46 -0.19 -1.07
N ASN A 191 -16.15 -0.53 -2.32
CA ASN A 191 -17.08 -0.40 -3.48
C ASN A 191 -17.54 -1.76 -4.01
N ALA A 192 -17.51 -2.79 -3.17
CA ALA A 192 -18.06 -4.10 -3.49
C ALA A 192 -19.51 -3.98 -4.01
N ARG A 193 -19.85 -4.80 -5.01
CA ARG A 193 -21.24 -4.89 -5.49
C ARG A 193 -22.12 -5.41 -4.36
N ASN A 194 -23.41 -5.10 -4.36
CA ASN A 194 -24.31 -5.28 -3.20
C ASN A 194 -24.25 -6.66 -2.51
N ASP A 195 -23.83 -7.72 -3.21
CA ASP A 195 -23.71 -9.09 -2.68
C ASP A 195 -22.39 -9.37 -1.93
N THR A 196 -21.44 -8.43 -1.87
CA THR A 196 -20.12 -8.58 -1.23
C THR A 196 -19.86 -7.56 -0.12
N ARG A 197 -20.91 -6.90 0.39
CA ARG A 197 -20.76 -6.00 1.55
C ARG A 197 -20.25 -6.81 2.73
N ALA A 198 -19.01 -6.55 3.15
CA ALA A 198 -18.55 -6.96 4.46
C ALA A 198 -19.51 -6.38 5.49
N ASN A 199 -20.01 -7.20 6.42
CA ASN A 199 -20.68 -6.68 7.61
C ASN A 199 -19.71 -5.69 8.24
N HIS A 200 -20.05 -4.40 8.18
CA HIS A 200 -19.38 -3.41 9.00
C HIS A 200 -19.62 -3.87 10.43
N THR A 201 -18.61 -4.48 11.07
CA THR A 201 -18.60 -4.59 12.51
C THR A 201 -18.59 -3.16 13.02
N SER A 202 -19.77 -2.72 13.44
CA SER A 202 -20.04 -1.43 14.09
C SER A 202 -19.39 -1.31 15.46
N ASP A 203 -18.69 -2.36 15.91
CA ASP A 203 -18.09 -2.43 17.23
C ASP A 203 -16.73 -1.74 17.21
N VAL A 204 -16.78 -0.41 17.15
CA VAL A 204 -15.66 0.46 17.51
C VAL A 204 -15.55 0.43 19.04
N GLU A 205 -14.97 -0.64 19.59
CA GLU A 205 -14.53 -0.60 20.98
C GLU A 205 -13.41 0.43 21.09
N THR A 206 -13.62 1.45 21.92
CA THR A 206 -12.65 2.52 22.11
C THR A 206 -11.61 2.07 23.13
N LEU A 207 -10.31 2.17 22.82
CA LEU A 207 -9.26 1.91 23.81
C LEU A 207 -9.45 2.79 25.05
N SER A 208 -9.28 2.18 26.23
CA SER A 208 -9.27 2.92 27.49
C SER A 208 -8.18 4.00 27.47
N PRO A 209 -8.45 5.23 27.94
CA PRO A 209 -7.42 6.26 28.13
C PRO A 209 -6.26 5.84 29.04
N ALA A 210 -6.43 4.80 29.85
CA ALA A 210 -5.40 4.24 30.72
C ALA A 210 -4.57 3.11 30.05
N SER A 211 -4.80 2.81 28.77
CA SER A 211 -4.02 1.80 28.05
C SER A 211 -2.60 2.30 27.80
N THR A 212 -1.60 1.46 28.09
CA THR A 212 -0.18 1.76 27.82
C THR A 212 0.11 1.96 26.33
N LEU A 213 -0.76 1.45 25.45
CA LEU A 213 -0.69 1.64 23.98
C LEU A 213 -0.95 3.09 23.55
N VAL A 214 -1.56 3.89 24.42
CA VAL A 214 -1.90 5.30 24.15
C VAL A 214 -1.31 6.24 25.21
N ASP A 215 -0.37 5.79 26.03
CA ASP A 215 0.38 6.69 26.92
C ASP A 215 1.53 7.35 26.14
N PRO A 216 1.43 8.65 25.79
CA PRO A 216 2.44 9.32 24.97
C PRO A 216 3.82 9.41 25.63
N SER A 217 3.92 9.19 26.95
CA SER A 217 5.20 9.20 27.66
C SER A 217 5.96 7.86 27.61
N SER A 218 5.27 6.76 27.32
CA SER A 218 5.84 5.41 27.41
C SER A 218 5.60 4.53 26.18
N CYS A 219 4.72 4.91 25.25
CA CYS A 219 4.35 4.07 24.11
C CYS A 219 5.46 3.88 23.05
N LEU A 220 6.45 4.78 22.97
CA LEU A 220 7.33 4.86 21.80
C LEU A 220 8.31 3.69 21.66
N GLU A 221 9.02 3.36 22.75
CA GLU A 221 10.01 2.28 22.70
C GLU A 221 9.37 0.89 22.51
N PRO A 222 8.26 0.54 23.20
CA PRO A 222 7.49 -0.67 22.89
C PRO A 222 7.04 -0.73 21.43
N ALA A 223 6.46 0.36 20.91
CA ALA A 223 5.96 0.41 19.54
C ALA A 223 7.07 0.30 18.48
N ARG A 224 8.27 0.84 18.76
CA ARG A 224 9.45 0.65 17.90
C ARG A 224 9.95 -0.80 17.94
N THR A 225 9.94 -1.39 19.12
CA THR A 225 10.43 -2.75 19.35
C THR A 225 9.50 -3.81 18.74
N SER A 226 8.19 -3.58 18.75
CA SER A 226 7.23 -4.51 18.15
C SER A 226 7.36 -4.59 16.63
N GLY A 227 7.82 -3.50 16.00
CA GLY A 227 7.86 -3.38 14.55
C GLY A 227 6.46 -3.29 13.92
N ASP A 228 5.41 -3.20 14.74
CA ASP A 228 4.04 -3.03 14.27
C ASP A 228 3.82 -1.58 13.86
N TRP A 229 3.56 -1.38 12.57
CA TRP A 229 3.34 -0.06 12.01
C TRP A 229 2.14 0.64 12.67
N GLY A 230 1.08 -0.10 13.00
CA GLY A 230 -0.11 0.43 13.62
C GLY A 230 0.15 0.95 15.03
N GLU A 231 0.87 0.19 15.84
CA GLU A 231 1.27 0.59 17.19
C GLU A 231 2.12 1.87 17.16
N LEU A 232 3.10 1.92 16.26
CA LEU A 232 3.96 3.09 16.07
C LEU A 232 3.15 4.31 15.62
N ALA A 233 2.21 4.11 14.70
CA ALA A 233 1.33 5.16 14.23
C ALA A 233 0.43 5.72 15.35
N LEU A 234 -0.20 4.84 16.12
CA LEU A 234 -1.03 5.23 17.26
C LEU A 234 -0.23 6.05 18.27
N CYS A 235 0.97 5.59 18.64
CA CYS A 235 1.83 6.29 19.59
C CYS A 235 2.18 7.70 19.08
N TYR A 236 2.64 7.85 17.84
CA TYR A 236 2.95 9.16 17.28
C TYR A 236 1.75 10.09 17.19
N MET A 237 0.56 9.58 16.89
CA MET A 237 -0.68 10.37 16.86
C MET A 237 -1.03 10.91 18.24
N VAL A 238 -0.92 10.10 19.29
CA VAL A 238 -1.19 10.55 20.67
C VAL A 238 -0.12 11.51 21.16
N MET A 239 1.16 11.26 20.85
CA MET A 239 2.25 12.20 21.14
C MET A 239 2.04 13.55 20.45
N ALA A 240 1.60 13.56 19.18
CA ALA A 240 1.30 14.79 18.46
C ALA A 240 0.16 15.58 19.13
N LYS A 241 -0.90 14.89 19.55
CA LYS A 241 -2.03 15.48 20.27
C LYS A 241 -1.66 15.97 21.68
N GLN A 242 -0.72 15.31 22.36
CA GLN A 242 -0.17 15.80 23.63
C GLN A 242 0.65 17.07 23.42
N ARG A 243 1.48 17.10 22.37
CA ARG A 243 2.33 18.24 22.03
C ARG A 243 1.50 19.46 21.62
N ASP A 244 0.45 19.26 20.84
CA ASP A 244 -0.52 20.29 20.49
C ASP A 244 -1.95 19.82 20.83
N PRO A 245 -2.47 20.20 22.01
CA PRO A 245 -3.83 19.90 22.40
C PRO A 245 -4.89 20.48 21.45
N MET A 246 -4.55 21.50 20.65
CA MET A 246 -5.47 22.11 19.68
C MET A 246 -5.53 21.36 18.34
N LEU A 247 -4.68 20.35 18.12
CA LEU A 247 -4.67 19.55 16.90
C LEU A 247 -6.05 18.90 16.66
N LYS A 248 -6.70 19.20 15.54
CA LYS A 248 -8.05 18.69 15.24
C LYS A 248 -7.98 17.60 14.17
N PRO A 249 -8.49 16.39 14.42
CA PRO A 249 -8.65 15.42 13.35
C PRO A 249 -9.67 15.93 12.32
N THR A 250 -9.40 15.70 11.03
CA THR A 250 -10.27 16.10 9.91
C THR A 250 -11.58 15.30 9.90
N ARG A 251 -11.60 14.11 10.52
CA ARG A 251 -12.77 13.24 10.67
C ARG A 251 -12.74 12.47 11.99
N GLY A 252 -13.82 12.60 12.79
CA GLY A 252 -14.07 11.76 13.98
C GLY A 252 -12.95 11.81 15.04
N GLY A 253 -13.16 11.19 16.20
CA GLY A 253 -12.08 11.00 17.17
C GLY A 253 -10.99 10.03 16.66
N LEU A 254 -9.85 9.99 17.33
CA LEU A 254 -8.90 8.88 17.17
C LEU A 254 -9.54 7.63 17.81
N TYR A 255 -10.15 6.78 17.01
CA TYR A 255 -10.65 5.49 17.47
C TYR A 255 -9.52 4.47 17.32
N ALA A 256 -9.33 3.61 18.31
CA ALA A 256 -8.41 2.48 18.23
C ALA A 256 -9.21 1.22 18.54
N GLN A 257 -9.09 0.18 17.70
CA GLN A 257 -9.89 -1.04 17.78
C GLN A 257 -9.16 -2.08 18.64
N SER A 258 -9.88 -2.75 19.53
CA SER A 258 -9.38 -3.85 20.38
C SER A 258 -9.29 -5.20 19.65
N ASN A 259 -10.04 -5.39 18.56
CA ASN A 259 -10.28 -6.71 17.94
C ASN A 259 -9.87 -6.82 16.47
N GLY A 260 -8.70 -6.29 16.13
CA GLY A 260 -8.05 -6.53 14.85
C GLY A 260 -6.56 -6.79 15.06
N MET A 261 -5.93 -7.47 14.10
CA MET A 261 -4.48 -7.74 14.04
C MET A 261 -3.59 -6.47 13.95
N TRP A 262 -4.14 -5.30 14.32
CA TRP A 262 -3.62 -3.94 14.10
C TRP A 262 -4.11 -3.02 15.24
N TYR A 263 -3.19 -2.29 15.89
CA TYR A 263 -3.50 -1.37 17.00
C TYR A 263 -4.10 -0.03 16.55
N VAL A 264 -3.95 0.32 15.26
CA VAL A 264 -4.76 1.34 14.58
C VAL A 264 -5.97 0.67 13.92
N PRO A 265 -7.09 1.37 13.76
CA PRO A 265 -8.21 0.85 12.98
C PRO A 265 -7.74 0.33 11.62
N THR A 266 -8.20 -0.85 11.25
CA THR A 266 -7.84 -1.53 9.99
C THR A 266 -8.03 -0.66 8.75
N TYR A 267 -8.87 0.38 8.81
CA TYR A 267 -9.05 1.33 7.73
C TYR A 267 -7.81 2.20 7.43
N TYR A 268 -6.92 2.44 8.40
CA TYR A 268 -5.68 3.17 8.14
C TYR A 268 -4.74 2.35 7.25
N GLY A 269 -4.53 1.08 7.59
CA GLY A 269 -3.70 0.16 6.80
C GLY A 269 -4.25 -0.09 5.38
N LYS A 270 -5.57 -0.01 5.18
CA LYS A 270 -6.20 -0.16 3.85
C LYS A 270 -6.06 1.07 2.96
N THR A 271 -5.71 2.23 3.52
CA THR A 271 -5.67 3.48 2.76
C THR A 271 -4.76 3.35 1.54
N PHE A 272 -5.20 3.86 0.39
CA PHE A 272 -4.52 3.76 -0.91
C PHE A 272 -4.33 2.34 -1.46
N HIS A 273 -4.82 1.31 -0.78
CA HIS A 273 -4.94 -0.02 -1.39
C HIS A 273 -6.16 -0.05 -2.34
N PRO A 274 -6.15 -0.94 -3.34
CA PRO A 274 -7.32 -1.15 -4.17
C PRO A 274 -8.55 -1.57 -3.34
N ARG A 275 -9.71 -1.01 -3.68
CA ARG A 275 -11.04 -1.45 -3.26
C ARG A 275 -11.44 -2.69 -4.05
N THR A 276 -12.56 -3.33 -3.69
CA THR A 276 -13.03 -4.57 -4.34
C THR A 276 -13.06 -4.47 -5.87
N LEU A 277 -13.64 -3.41 -6.45
CA LEU A 277 -13.66 -3.25 -7.92
C LEU A 277 -12.25 -3.06 -8.53
N GLY A 278 -11.32 -2.46 -7.78
CA GLY A 278 -9.91 -2.38 -8.19
C GLY A 278 -9.23 -3.75 -8.17
N HIS A 279 -9.44 -4.54 -7.12
CA HIS A 279 -8.94 -5.91 -7.02
C HIS A 279 -9.50 -6.83 -8.10
N GLU A 280 -10.78 -6.71 -8.46
CA GLU A 280 -11.37 -7.43 -9.60
C GLU A 280 -10.60 -7.14 -10.91
N ARG A 281 -10.12 -5.90 -11.07
CA ARG A 281 -9.42 -5.47 -12.28
C ARG A 281 -7.98 -5.95 -12.30
N VAL A 282 -7.31 -5.96 -11.15
CA VAL A 282 -6.01 -6.62 -10.98
C VAL A 282 -6.13 -8.11 -11.31
N ARG A 283 -7.13 -8.81 -10.75
CA ARG A 283 -7.42 -10.22 -11.05
C ARG A 283 -7.59 -10.47 -12.55
N ASN A 284 -8.39 -9.63 -13.22
CA ASN A 284 -8.61 -9.78 -14.67
C ASN A 284 -7.33 -9.55 -15.49
N ALA A 285 -6.46 -8.63 -15.07
CA ALA A 285 -5.16 -8.43 -15.71
C ALA A 285 -4.25 -9.66 -15.56
N ILE A 286 -4.25 -10.29 -14.37
CA ILE A 286 -3.51 -11.54 -14.12
C ILE A 286 -4.04 -12.67 -15.02
N TYR A 287 -5.35 -12.90 -15.07
CA TYR A 287 -5.94 -13.94 -15.92
C TYR A 287 -5.63 -13.72 -17.41
N LYS A 288 -5.70 -12.47 -17.87
CA LYS A 288 -5.33 -12.13 -19.25
C LYS A 288 -3.87 -12.52 -19.53
N ALA A 289 -2.96 -12.14 -18.63
CA ALA A 289 -1.54 -12.43 -18.78
C ALA A 289 -1.22 -13.93 -18.73
N TRP A 290 -1.96 -14.72 -17.93
CA TRP A 290 -1.85 -16.19 -17.97
C TRP A 290 -2.29 -16.79 -19.30
N HIS A 291 -3.42 -16.37 -19.85
CA HIS A 291 -3.86 -16.88 -21.14
C HIS A 291 -2.88 -16.54 -22.27
N GLU A 292 -2.25 -15.36 -22.23
CA GLU A 292 -1.22 -14.99 -23.19
C GLU A 292 0.05 -15.86 -23.08
N LEU A 293 0.42 -16.29 -21.87
CA LEU A 293 1.53 -17.23 -21.65
C LEU A 293 1.22 -18.63 -22.19
N GLU A 294 0.00 -19.15 -21.98
CA GLU A 294 -0.40 -20.48 -22.50
C GLU A 294 -0.43 -20.54 -24.03
N SER A 295 -0.57 -19.38 -24.69
CA SER A 295 -0.62 -19.27 -26.15
C SER A 295 0.76 -19.14 -26.84
N ARG A 296 1.85 -19.06 -26.07
CA ARG A 296 3.24 -18.95 -26.55
C ARG A 296 4.00 -20.27 -26.46
#